data_AF-A0A816FY72-F1
#
_entry.id   AF-A0A816FY72-F1
#
_cell.length_a   1.000
_cell.length_b   1.000
_cell.length_c   1.000
_cell.angle_alpha   90.00
_cell.angle_beta   90.00
_cell.angle_gamma   90.00
#
_symmetry.space_group_name_H-M   'P 1'
#
loop_
_entity.id
_entity.type
_entity.pdbx_description
1 polymer ?
#
loop_
_entity_poly.entity_id
_entity_poly.type
_entity_poly.pdbx_seq_one_letter_code
_entity_poly.pdbx_strand_id
1 'polypeptide(L)' 'DMKPSIRVDDISSIVMQSKSEWILNMCRYCCEAGALKSCGKCKQANYCSKECQTMDWKLYNHKLICKS' A
#
# COMPACT_ATOMS: atom_id res chain seq x y z
N ASP A 1 8.65 -10.50 -17.95
CA ASP A 1 8.79 -9.03 -17.99
C ASP A 1 8.46 -8.41 -16.65
N MET A 2 9.45 -7.94 -15.89
CA MET A 2 9.18 -7.13 -14.69
C MET A 2 9.08 -5.67 -15.10
N LYS A 3 7.87 -5.10 -15.09
CA LYS A 3 7.67 -3.68 -15.34
C LYS A 3 8.18 -2.88 -14.13
N PRO A 4 8.96 -1.81 -14.34
CA PRO A 4 9.37 -0.93 -13.25
C PRO A 4 8.14 -0.29 -12.62
N SER A 5 8.09 -0.27 -11.28
CA SER A 5 7.02 0.34 -10.51
C SER A 5 7.60 1.27 -9.45
N ILE A 6 6.95 2.42 -9.28
CA ILE A 6 7.25 3.37 -8.21
C ILE A 6 6.09 3.32 -7.23
N ARG A 7 6.43 3.17 -5.95
CA ARG A 7 5.46 3.15 -4.89
C ARG A 7 5.39 4.51 -4.22
N VAL A 8 4.19 5.08 -4.19
CA VAL A 8 3.92 6.37 -3.55
C VAL A 8 3.01 6.12 -2.35
N ASP A 9 3.51 6.41 -1.15
CA ASP A 9 2.77 6.20 0.10
C ASP A 9 1.81 7.37 0.43
N ASP A 10 2.08 8.57 -0.09
CA ASP A 10 1.19 9.74 0.03
C ASP A 10 0.65 10.12 -1.35
N ILE A 11 -0.57 9.69 -1.65
CA ILE A 11 -1.19 9.94 -2.95
C ILE A 11 -1.52 11.41 -3.17
N SER A 12 -1.61 12.21 -2.10
CA SER A 12 -1.83 13.67 -2.21
C SER A 12 -0.63 14.39 -2.81
N SER A 13 0.55 13.76 -2.77
CA SER A 13 1.76 14.23 -3.45
C SER A 13 1.71 14.05 -4.99
N ILE A 14 0.68 13.40 -5.54
CA ILE A 14 0.51 13.21 -6.99
C ILE A 14 -0.69 14.02 -7.50
N VAL A 15 -0.46 14.87 -8.51
CA VAL A 15 -1.55 15.49 -9.28
C VAL A 15 -1.97 14.52 -10.39
N MET A 16 -3.09 13.81 -10.20
CA MET A 16 -3.65 12.91 -11.22
C MET A 16 -4.60 13.66 -12.16
N GLN A 17 -4.49 13.43 -13.47
CA GLN A 17 -5.34 14.08 -14.48
C GLN A 17 -6.77 13.52 -14.53
N SER A 18 -7.00 12.29 -14.03
CA SER A 18 -8.35 11.72 -13.88
C SER A 18 -8.48 10.97 -12.54
N LYS A 19 -9.64 11.10 -11.89
CA LYS A 19 -9.96 10.46 -10.59
C LYS A 19 -10.47 9.01 -10.71
N SER A 20 -10.70 8.53 -11.93
CA SER A 20 -11.51 7.34 -12.20
C SER A 20 -10.77 6.00 -12.11
N GLU A 21 -9.47 5.99 -11.84
CA GLU A 21 -8.65 4.76 -11.73
C GLU A 21 -8.04 4.59 -10.33
N TRP A 22 -8.76 5.00 -9.28
CA TRP A 22 -8.34 4.62 -7.93
C TRP A 22 -8.47 3.11 -7.79
N ILE A 23 -7.35 2.39 -7.86
CA ILE A 23 -7.32 0.97 -7.51
C ILE A 23 -7.58 0.89 -6.00
N LEU A 24 -8.86 0.74 -5.66
CA LEU A 24 -9.32 0.66 -4.29
C LEU A 24 -8.65 -0.53 -3.61
N ASN A 25 -8.15 -0.29 -2.39
CA ASN A 25 -7.61 -1.34 -1.54
C ASN A 25 -6.45 -2.10 -2.18
N MET A 26 -5.40 -1.41 -2.65
CA MET A 26 -4.17 -2.06 -3.08
C MET A 26 -3.36 -2.60 -1.92
N CYS A 27 -2.86 -3.83 -2.05
CA CYS A 27 -1.95 -4.42 -1.09
C CYS A 27 -0.61 -3.69 -1.10
N ARG A 28 -0.18 -3.17 0.05
CA ARG A 28 1.09 -2.45 0.18
C ARG A 28 2.30 -3.35 -0.10
N TYR A 29 2.20 -4.67 0.13
CA TYR A 29 3.31 -5.61 -0.11
C TYR A 29 3.40 -6.12 -1.55
N CYS A 30 2.34 -6.76 -2.04
CA CYS A 30 2.36 -7.47 -3.33
C CYS A 30 1.71 -6.67 -4.48
N CYS A 31 1.17 -5.49 -4.21
CA CYS A 31 0.53 -4.62 -5.20
C CYS A 31 -0.66 -5.26 -5.94
N GLU A 32 -1.30 -6.28 -5.36
CA GLU A 32 -2.57 -6.81 -5.85
C GLU A 32 -3.75 -6.00 -5.28
N ALA A 33 -4.78 -5.82 -6.09
CA ALA A 33 -6.01 -5.14 -5.67
C ALA A 33 -6.85 -5.99 -4.69
N GLY A 34 -7.86 -5.38 -4.06
CA GLY A 34 -8.81 -6.10 -3.20
C GLY A 34 -8.28 -6.47 -1.81
N ALA A 35 -7.28 -5.75 -1.31
CA ALA A 35 -6.72 -5.90 0.02
C ALA A 35 -7.67 -5.37 1.12
N LEU A 36 -8.49 -6.25 1.70
CA LEU A 36 -9.54 -5.85 2.65
C LEU A 36 -9.05 -5.65 4.11
N LYS A 37 -7.80 -5.98 4.43
CA LYS A 37 -7.27 -5.87 5.80
C LYS A 37 -6.41 -4.63 5.92
N SER A 38 -6.68 -3.77 6.90
CA SER A 38 -5.86 -2.59 7.16
C SER A 38 -4.89 -2.81 8.32
N CYS A 39 -3.79 -2.04 8.33
CA CYS A 39 -2.87 -2.00 9.45
C CYS A 39 -3.62 -1.59 10.73
N GLY A 40 -3.58 -2.43 11.76
CA GLY A 40 -4.27 -2.14 13.02
C GLY A 40 -3.81 -0.86 13.74
N LYS A 41 -2.60 -0.37 13.44
CA LYS A 41 -2.06 0.87 14.03
C LYS A 41 -2.44 2.12 13.23
N CYS A 42 -1.98 2.25 11.98
CA CYS A 42 -2.19 3.47 11.21
C CYS A 42 -3.49 3.48 10.40
N LYS A 43 -4.11 2.32 10.14
CA LYS A 43 -5.28 2.13 9.27
C LYS A 43 -5.13 2.63 7.82
N GLN A 44 -3.96 3.16 7.44
CA GLN A 44 -3.67 3.71 6.11
C GLN A 44 -3.17 2.66 5.11
N ALA A 45 -2.45 1.64 5.59
CA ALA A 45 -1.92 0.58 4.73
C ALA A 45 -2.87 -0.61 4.67
N ASN A 46 -3.13 -1.11 3.46
CA ASN A 46 -3.98 -2.27 3.20
C ASN A 46 -3.14 -3.50 2.79
N TYR A 47 -3.64 -4.69 3.13
CA TYR A 47 -2.99 -5.97 2.88
C TYR A 47 -4.01 -7.06 2.52
N CYS A 48 -3.63 -7.98 1.64
CA CYS A 48 -4.41 -9.18 1.37
C CYS A 48 -4.47 -10.08 2.62
N SER A 49 -3.36 -10.13 3.38
CA SER A 49 -3.17 -11.07 4.47
C SER A 49 -2.21 -10.56 5.55
N LYS A 50 -2.14 -11.26 6.69
CA LYS A 50 -1.24 -10.92 7.80
C LYS A 50 0.22 -11.16 7.41
N GLU A 51 0.46 -12.12 6.53
CA GLU A 51 1.75 -12.42 5.95
C GLU A 51 2.25 -11.22 5.14
N CYS A 52 1.40 -10.65 4.26
CA CYS A 52 1.75 -9.45 3.50
C CYS A 52 2.10 -8.27 4.42
N GLN A 53 1.34 -8.03 5.48
CA GLN A 53 1.66 -7.00 6.47
C GLN A 53 3.01 -7.24 7.14
N THR A 54 3.30 -8.48 7.52
CA THR A 54 4.57 -8.85 8.17
C THR A 54 5.75 -8.66 7.22
N MET A 55 5.59 -9.00 5.94
CA MET A 55 6.63 -8.83 4.93
C MET A 55 6.86 -7.36 4.61
N ASP A 56 5.81 -6.56 4.45
CA ASP A 56 5.92 -5.10 4.26
C ASP A 56 6.58 -4.41 5.47
N TRP A 57 6.34 -4.90 6.69
CA TRP A 57 7.01 -4.40 7.90
C TRP A 57 8.52 -4.68 7.89
N LYS A 58 8.93 -5.89 7.49
CA LYS A 58 10.32 -6.35 7.55
C LYS A 58 11.15 -5.93 6.34
N LEU A 59 10.58 -6.02 5.14
CA LEU A 59 11.29 -5.84 3.87
C LEU A 59 11.14 -4.43 3.32
N TYR A 60 9.93 -3.86 3.39
CA TYR A 60 9.61 -2.54 2.82
C TYR A 60 9.39 -1.46 3.88
N ASN A 61 9.87 -1.73 5.09
CA ASN A 61 10.02 -0.75 6.17
C ASN A 61 8.76 0.06 6.48
N HIS A 62 7.57 -0.56 6.44
CA HIS A 62 6.32 0.11 6.86
C HIS A 62 6.45 0.84 8.20
N LYS A 63 7.22 0.24 9.12
CA LYS A 63 7.52 0.78 10.45
C LYS A 63 7.98 2.23 10.46
N LEU A 64 8.69 2.69 9.42
CA LEU A 64 9.24 4.05 9.36
C LEU A 64 8.17 5.10 9.07
N ILE A 65 7.08 4.70 8.42
CA ILE A 65 5.98 5.60 8.04
C ILE A 65 4.68 5.31 8.79
N CYS A 66 4.66 4.29 9.65
CA CYS A 66 3.46 3.86 10.37
C CYS A 66 3.11 4.84 11.51
N LYS A 67 2.32 5.86 11.16
CA LYS A 67 1.81 6.92 12.04
C LYS A 67 0.32 6.72 12.31
N SER A 68 -0.08 6.84 13.58
CA SER A 68 -1.48 6.79 14.04
C SER A 68 -2.21 8.09 13.76
#